data_AF-B6Q916-F1
#
_entry.id   AF-B6Q916-F1
#
_cell.length_a   1.000
_cell.length_b   1.000
_cell.length_c   1.000
_cell.angle_alpha   90.00
_cell.angle_beta   90.00
_cell.angle_gamma   90.00
#
_symmetry.space_group_name_H-M   'P 1'
#
loop_
_entity.id
_entity.type
_entity.pdbx_description
1 polymer ?
#
loop_
_entity_poly.entity_id
_entity_poly.type
_entity_poly.pdbx_seq_one_letter_code
_entity_poly.pdbx_strand_id
1 'polypeptide(L)'
;MFNVRLNLYKQRYFEWSEQKKAIEQIFIWMKQTVSPSYHKTCIAVTANWKEAYINLKEQVNQGRFISQRRIKDEYDQHLRSLKPSTRDLEAWITKWEELLLEAERKSMVIADDVLDWSTRFLDAIRPLDDAWTTAYEITIEEKIEDGTLTRRELANAFRRNLRKIRNRRPSRIYRGSFAVQEERMDDNSDEESYHYGRQPSRSLERKRGRTRSRSRSIGPPRKKKNQGPEQYQTTRPVCEACEGWHLLQFCYYLFKNLAPEEFIPRWGPRMRAKKFAEDHPDLVKKIKKMHLEEGASNAQVRSRSRSKSRERQESASQKTQDDKTIEGSRE
;
A
#
# COMPACT_ATOMS: atom_id res chain seq x y z
N MET A 1 34.94 69.61 -28.31
CA MET A 1 34.21 68.33 -28.40
C MET A 1 35.07 67.07 -28.22
N PHE A 2 36.34 67.04 -28.66
CA PHE A 2 37.19 65.84 -28.58
C PHE A 2 37.48 65.35 -27.15
N ASN A 3 37.81 66.26 -26.22
CA ASN A 3 38.09 65.92 -24.82
C ASN A 3 36.90 65.26 -24.09
N VAL A 4 35.66 65.70 -24.36
CA VAL A 4 34.46 65.13 -23.77
C VAL A 4 34.22 63.69 -24.25
N ARG A 5 34.41 63.43 -25.56
CA ARG A 5 34.31 62.08 -26.13
C ARG A 5 35.40 61.14 -25.61
N LEU A 6 36.63 61.63 -25.46
CA LEU A 6 37.73 60.87 -24.90
C LEU A 6 37.48 60.47 -23.44
N ASN A 7 36.95 61.38 -22.62
CA ASN A 7 36.62 61.10 -21.22
C ASN A 7 35.46 60.10 -21.09
N LEU A 8 34.40 60.24 -21.91
CA LEU A 8 33.30 59.26 -21.95
C LEU A 8 33.79 57.87 -22.38
N TYR A 9 34.69 57.79 -23.35
CA TYR A 9 35.28 56.53 -23.77
C TYR A 9 36.11 55.89 -22.66
N LYS A 10 36.96 56.66 -21.97
CA LYS A 10 37.76 56.18 -20.82
C LYS A 10 36.87 55.63 -19.71
N GLN A 11 35.78 56.32 -19.39
CA GLN A 11 34.84 55.89 -18.36
C GLN A 11 34.12 54.59 -18.76
N ARG A 12 33.60 54.51 -19.99
CA ARG A 12 32.98 53.27 -20.50
C ARG A 12 33.94 52.09 -20.56
N TYR A 13 35.19 52.34 -20.95
CA TYR A 13 36.23 51.31 -20.96
C TYR A 13 36.55 50.82 -19.55
N PHE A 14 36.60 51.73 -18.57
CA PHE A 14 36.79 51.39 -17.16
C PHE A 14 35.64 50.52 -16.64
N GLU A 15 34.39 50.95 -16.85
CA GLU A 15 33.19 50.19 -16.46
C GLU A 15 33.17 48.80 -17.11
N TRP A 16 33.46 48.71 -18.41
CA TRP A 16 33.56 47.44 -19.12
C TRP A 16 34.66 46.53 -18.55
N SER A 17 35.83 47.10 -18.22
CA SER A 17 36.95 46.36 -17.64
C SER A 17 36.62 45.80 -16.26
N GLU A 18 35.96 46.58 -15.40
CA GLU A 18 35.46 46.09 -14.11
C GLU A 18 34.42 45.00 -14.26
N GLN A 19 33.43 45.19 -15.15
CA GLN A 19 32.42 44.17 -15.43
C GLN A 19 33.05 42.87 -15.93
N LYS A 20 34.02 42.95 -16.83
CA LYS A 20 34.73 41.79 -17.36
C LYS A 20 35.48 41.04 -16.26
N LYS A 21 36.18 41.77 -15.37
CA LYS A 21 36.86 41.16 -14.21
C LYS A 21 35.88 40.48 -13.26
N ALA A 22 34.74 41.12 -12.96
CA ALA A 22 33.71 40.52 -12.11
C ALA A 22 33.13 39.24 -12.73
N ILE A 23 32.87 39.24 -14.03
CA ILE A 23 32.41 38.06 -14.77
C ILE A 23 33.44 36.93 -14.71
N GLU A 24 34.72 37.23 -14.92
CA GLU A 24 35.80 36.23 -14.83
C GLU A 24 35.90 35.65 -13.41
N GLN A 25 35.77 36.48 -12.37
CA GLN A 25 35.74 36.02 -10.98
C GLN A 25 34.57 35.07 -10.70
N ILE A 26 33.36 35.40 -11.18
CA ILE A 26 32.18 34.52 -11.07
C ILE A 26 32.45 33.19 -11.76
N PHE A 27 33.06 33.22 -12.95
CA PHE A 27 33.32 32.00 -13.71
C PHE A 27 34.38 31.10 -13.03
N ILE A 28 35.41 31.70 -12.43
CA ILE A 28 36.41 30.99 -11.62
C ILE A 28 35.75 30.37 -10.38
N TRP A 29 34.97 31.17 -9.65
CA TRP A 29 34.24 30.69 -8.48
C TRP A 29 33.30 29.53 -8.81
N MET A 30 32.57 29.62 -9.93
CA MET A 30 31.67 28.56 -10.39
C MET A 30 32.44 27.27 -10.72
N LYS A 31 33.62 27.37 -11.35
CA LYS A 31 34.49 26.21 -11.60
C LYS A 31 34.99 25.54 -10.32
N GLN A 32 35.23 26.32 -9.28
CA GLN A 32 35.73 25.83 -7.99
C GLN A 32 34.65 25.22 -7.10
N THR A 33 33.43 25.73 -7.17
CA THR A 33 32.33 25.35 -6.24
C THR A 33 31.43 24.24 -6.77
N VAL A 34 31.31 24.12 -8.09
CA VAL A 34 30.44 23.12 -8.72
C VAL A 34 31.05 21.72 -8.59
N SER A 35 30.20 20.71 -8.36
CA SER A 35 30.66 19.33 -8.21
C SER A 35 31.43 18.85 -9.47
N PRO A 36 32.42 17.94 -9.31
CA PRO A 36 33.23 17.46 -10.45
C PRO A 36 32.41 16.88 -11.61
N SER A 37 31.25 16.29 -11.32
CA SER A 37 30.35 15.72 -12.33
C SER A 37 29.69 16.80 -13.19
N TYR A 38 29.21 17.89 -12.56
CA TYR A 38 28.63 19.02 -13.26
C TYR A 38 29.70 19.89 -13.94
N HIS A 39 30.92 19.92 -13.41
CA HIS A 39 32.03 20.60 -14.08
C HIS A 39 32.32 19.99 -15.45
N LYS A 40 32.36 18.65 -15.57
CA LYS A 40 32.64 17.95 -16.83
C LYS A 40 31.51 18.09 -17.86
N THR A 41 30.26 18.15 -17.40
CA THR A 41 29.08 18.09 -18.28
C THR A 41 28.49 19.46 -18.59
N CYS A 42 28.57 20.42 -17.68
CA CYS A 42 27.94 21.74 -17.83
C CYS A 42 28.94 22.88 -18.06
N ILE A 43 30.15 22.80 -17.47
CA ILE A 43 31.12 23.92 -17.49
C ILE A 43 32.23 23.69 -18.53
N ALA A 44 32.80 22.49 -18.60
CA ALA A 44 33.89 22.18 -19.53
C ALA A 44 33.45 22.16 -21.01
N VAL A 45 32.14 22.05 -21.25
CA VAL A 45 31.54 22.00 -22.59
C VAL A 45 31.47 23.38 -23.24
N THR A 46 31.54 24.47 -22.46
CA THR A 46 31.29 25.84 -22.95
C THR A 46 32.36 26.82 -22.48
N ALA A 47 32.87 27.65 -23.38
CA ALA A 47 33.82 28.72 -23.04
C ALA A 47 33.12 29.95 -22.40
N ASN A 48 31.80 30.05 -22.55
CA ASN A 48 31.00 31.18 -22.09
C ASN A 48 30.37 30.90 -20.72
N TRP A 49 30.56 31.81 -19.76
CA TRP A 49 30.00 31.69 -18.41
C TRP A 49 28.47 31.64 -18.40
N LYS A 50 27.82 32.35 -19.33
CA LYS A 50 26.35 32.43 -19.42
C LYS A 50 25.75 31.10 -19.86
N GLU A 51 26.37 30.44 -20.83
CA GLU A 51 25.96 29.11 -21.29
C GLU A 51 26.24 28.05 -20.21
N ALA A 52 27.40 28.11 -19.57
CA ALA A 52 27.73 27.23 -18.45
C ALA A 52 26.69 27.34 -17.32
N TYR A 53 26.24 28.56 -17.01
CA TYR A 53 25.18 28.80 -16.04
C TYR A 53 23.81 28.24 -16.49
N ILE A 54 23.44 28.41 -17.76
CA ILE A 54 22.18 27.86 -18.29
C ILE A 54 22.19 26.34 -18.22
N ASN A 55 23.28 25.69 -18.63
CA ASN A 55 23.44 24.23 -18.58
C ASN A 55 23.35 23.71 -17.13
N LEU A 56 24.05 24.39 -16.20
CA LEU A 56 23.96 24.10 -14.77
C LEU A 56 22.53 24.22 -14.27
N LYS A 57 21.85 25.31 -14.62
CA LYS A 57 20.47 25.58 -14.22
C LYS A 57 19.54 24.50 -14.76
N GLU A 58 19.65 24.10 -16.02
CA GLU A 58 18.82 23.04 -16.60
C GLU A 58 19.04 21.71 -15.92
N GLN A 59 20.30 21.31 -15.70
CA GLN A 59 20.61 20.01 -15.13
C GLN A 59 20.31 19.92 -13.63
N VAL A 60 20.46 21.02 -12.87
CA VAL A 60 20.04 21.11 -11.47
C VAL A 60 18.51 21.19 -11.35
N ASN A 61 17.83 21.87 -12.27
CA ASN A 61 16.37 21.92 -12.30
C ASN A 61 15.74 20.56 -12.63
N GLN A 62 16.39 19.73 -13.46
CA GLN A 62 16.00 18.32 -13.59
C GLN A 62 16.02 17.61 -12.23
N GLY A 63 17.04 17.89 -11.39
CA GLY A 63 17.09 17.42 -10.01
C GLY A 63 15.90 17.87 -9.16
N ARG A 64 15.48 19.14 -9.27
CA ARG A 64 14.29 19.65 -8.56
C ARG A 64 13.02 18.94 -9.02
N PHE A 65 12.78 18.86 -10.32
CA PHE A 65 11.60 18.20 -10.88
C PHE A 65 11.53 16.72 -10.49
N ILE A 66 12.64 15.98 -10.66
CA ILE A 66 12.72 14.57 -10.29
C ILE A 66 12.48 14.39 -8.79
N SER A 67 13.03 15.28 -7.96
CA SER A 67 12.87 15.20 -6.51
C SER A 67 11.43 15.52 -6.06
N GLN A 68 10.79 16.54 -6.65
CA GLN A 68 9.39 16.86 -6.40
C GLN A 68 8.47 15.73 -6.86
N ARG A 69 8.72 15.16 -8.04
CA ARG A 69 7.99 14.00 -8.53
C ARG A 69 8.13 12.81 -7.60
N ARG A 70 9.34 12.51 -7.13
CA ARG A 70 9.59 11.43 -6.16
C ARG A 70 8.80 11.63 -4.87
N ILE A 71 8.79 12.83 -4.29
CA ILE A 71 8.00 13.11 -3.08
C ILE A 71 6.52 12.90 -3.32
N LYS A 72 6.00 13.40 -4.46
CA LYS A 72 4.60 13.20 -4.83
C LYS A 72 4.25 11.71 -4.93
N ASP A 73 5.07 10.94 -5.64
CA ASP A 73 4.86 9.50 -5.82
C ASP A 73 4.93 8.76 -4.47
N GLU A 74 5.89 9.12 -3.60
CA GLU A 74 6.02 8.57 -2.25
C GLU A 74 4.83 8.93 -1.35
N TYR A 75 4.34 10.17 -1.43
CA TYR A 75 3.14 10.62 -0.69
C TYR A 75 1.89 9.88 -1.12
N ASP A 76 1.65 9.79 -2.44
CA ASP A 76 0.50 9.08 -3.00
C ASP A 76 0.53 7.59 -2.65
N GLN A 77 1.71 6.97 -2.69
CA GLN A 77 1.91 5.58 -2.30
C GLN A 77 1.70 5.38 -0.79
N HIS A 78 2.19 6.31 0.04
CA HIS A 78 2.08 6.22 1.49
C HIS A 78 0.62 6.27 1.96
N LEU A 79 -0.19 7.16 1.38
CA LEU A 79 -1.63 7.23 1.64
C LEU A 79 -2.34 5.93 1.21
N ARG A 80 -2.04 5.40 0.02
CA ARG A 80 -2.62 4.14 -0.49
C ARG A 80 -2.19 2.90 0.30
N SER A 81 -1.05 2.96 0.98
CA SER A 81 -0.50 1.83 1.72
C SER A 81 -1.23 1.54 3.03
N LEU A 82 -2.02 2.50 3.52
CA LEU A 82 -2.77 2.35 4.76
C LEU A 82 -3.87 1.29 4.59
N LYS A 83 -3.81 0.25 5.41
CA LYS A 83 -4.79 -0.84 5.44
C LYS A 83 -5.32 -0.99 6.88
N PRO A 84 -6.57 -1.43 7.08
CA PRO A 84 -7.12 -1.67 8.43
C PRO A 84 -6.31 -2.63 9.31
N SER A 85 -5.48 -3.48 8.70
CA SER A 85 -4.60 -4.42 9.39
C SER A 85 -3.18 -3.90 9.67
N THR A 86 -2.86 -2.63 9.36
CA THR A 86 -1.52 -2.09 9.61
C THR A 86 -1.23 -2.08 11.10
N ARG A 87 -0.17 -2.78 11.51
CA ARG A 87 0.22 -2.90 12.93
C ARG A 87 0.71 -1.59 13.53
N ASP A 88 1.40 -0.77 12.72
CA ASP A 88 2.13 0.40 13.21
C ASP A 88 1.55 1.71 12.65
N LEU A 89 0.33 2.04 13.08
CA LEU A 89 -0.36 3.30 12.72
C LEU A 89 0.41 4.55 13.19
N GLU A 90 1.18 4.44 14.29
CA GLU A 90 2.01 5.52 14.81
C GLU A 90 3.21 5.83 13.89
N ALA A 91 3.81 4.80 13.31
CA ALA A 91 4.87 4.97 12.32
C ALA A 91 4.31 5.56 11.02
N TRP A 92 3.09 5.16 10.65
CA TRP A 92 2.42 5.68 9.46
C TRP A 92 2.14 7.19 9.56
N ILE A 93 1.61 7.68 10.69
CA ILE A 93 1.33 9.12 10.86
C ILE A 93 2.63 9.94 10.91
N THR A 94 3.68 9.41 11.53
CA THR A 94 4.99 10.07 11.58
C THR A 94 5.57 10.24 10.17
N LYS A 95 5.55 9.19 9.36
CA LYS A 95 6.02 9.25 7.96
C LYS A 95 5.19 10.20 7.10
N TRP A 96 3.88 10.30 7.35
CA TRP A 96 3.03 11.28 6.67
C TRP A 96 3.44 12.73 6.99
N GLU A 97 3.71 13.03 8.27
CA GLU A 97 4.22 14.36 8.68
C GLU A 97 5.59 14.66 8.05
N GLU A 98 6.50 13.68 8.02
CA GLU A 98 7.82 13.81 7.39
C GLU A 98 7.72 14.15 5.89
N LEU A 99 6.82 13.47 5.16
CA LEU A 99 6.60 13.71 3.73
C LEU A 99 6.04 15.10 3.46
N LEU A 100 5.08 15.56 4.26
CA LEU A 100 4.57 16.93 4.13
C LEU A 100 5.60 17.99 4.53
N LEU A 101 6.46 17.72 5.52
CA LEU A 101 7.57 18.60 5.86
C LEU A 101 8.63 18.65 4.75
N GLU A 102 8.89 17.53 4.06
CA GLU A 102 9.78 17.53 2.90
C GLU A 102 9.18 18.29 1.70
N ALA A 103 7.87 18.14 1.47
CA ALA A 103 7.14 18.86 0.43
C ALA A 103 7.13 20.38 0.69
N GLU A 104 6.88 20.81 1.93
CA GLU A 104 6.92 22.22 2.34
C GLU A 104 8.32 22.84 2.17
N ARG A 105 9.39 22.13 2.57
CA ARG A 105 10.77 22.58 2.36
C ARG A 105 11.12 22.81 0.90
N LYS A 106 10.39 22.19 -0.03
CA LYS A 106 10.55 22.34 -1.48
C LYS A 106 9.47 23.21 -2.13
N SER A 107 8.64 23.87 -1.31
CA SER A 107 7.52 24.73 -1.72
C SER A 107 6.63 24.03 -2.74
N MET A 108 6.19 22.83 -2.40
CA MET A 108 5.28 22.03 -3.22
C MET A 108 3.83 22.28 -2.84
N VAL A 109 2.95 22.41 -3.83
CA VAL A 109 1.50 22.61 -3.66
C VAL A 109 0.85 21.57 -2.73
N ILE A 110 1.36 20.34 -2.73
CA ILE A 110 0.88 19.24 -1.86
C ILE A 110 0.93 19.61 -0.37
N ALA A 111 1.85 20.48 0.04
CA ALA A 111 1.96 20.94 1.43
C ALA A 111 1.27 22.28 1.70
N ASP A 112 1.02 23.07 0.65
CA ASP A 112 0.44 24.41 0.76
C ASP A 112 -1.09 24.37 0.75
N ASP A 113 -1.69 23.47 -0.03
CA ASP A 113 -3.14 23.35 -0.17
C ASP A 113 -3.76 22.58 1.00
N VAL A 114 -4.25 23.33 1.99
CA VAL A 114 -4.90 22.80 3.21
C VAL A 114 -6.08 21.89 2.88
N LEU A 115 -6.88 22.23 1.88
CA LEU A 115 -8.03 21.44 1.47
C LEU A 115 -7.58 20.09 0.88
N ASP A 116 -6.61 20.11 -0.05
CA ASP A 116 -6.15 18.88 -0.70
C ASP A 116 -5.51 17.90 0.30
N TRP A 117 -4.52 18.33 1.09
CA TRP A 117 -3.83 17.36 1.94
C TRP A 117 -4.71 16.87 3.11
N SER A 118 -5.65 17.69 3.62
CA SER A 118 -6.52 17.30 4.72
C SER A 118 -7.59 16.30 4.27
N THR A 119 -8.27 16.56 3.15
CA THR A 119 -9.27 15.65 2.56
C THR A 119 -8.65 14.31 2.20
N ARG A 120 -7.49 14.32 1.51
CA ARG A 120 -6.76 13.10 1.14
C ARG A 120 -6.29 12.31 2.35
N PHE A 121 -5.92 12.99 3.44
CA PHE A 121 -5.60 12.32 4.70
C PHE A 121 -6.85 11.64 5.29
N LEU A 122 -7.96 12.37 5.42
CA LEU A 122 -9.22 11.84 5.96
C LEU A 122 -9.73 10.65 5.16
N ASP A 123 -9.69 10.73 3.83
CA ASP A 123 -10.07 9.61 2.95
C ASP A 123 -9.20 8.37 3.17
N ALA A 124 -7.89 8.55 3.38
CA ALA A 124 -6.99 7.42 3.64
C ALA A 124 -7.32 6.71 4.96
N ILE A 125 -7.75 7.44 5.98
CA ILE A 125 -8.04 6.88 7.32
C ILE A 125 -9.52 6.49 7.50
N ARG A 126 -10.43 6.89 6.61
CA ARG A 126 -11.86 6.55 6.65
C ARG A 126 -12.12 5.04 6.79
N PRO A 127 -11.35 4.14 6.12
CA PRO A 127 -11.47 2.69 6.34
C PRO A 127 -11.13 2.20 7.77
N LEU A 128 -10.45 3.00 8.59
CA LEU A 128 -10.10 2.67 9.97
C LEU A 128 -11.23 3.02 10.95
N ASP A 129 -11.81 4.21 10.80
CA ASP A 129 -12.85 4.72 11.70
C ASP A 129 -13.71 5.81 11.04
N ASP A 130 -14.62 5.39 10.18
CA ASP A 130 -15.53 6.25 9.41
C ASP A 130 -16.35 7.23 10.28
N ALA A 131 -16.83 6.75 11.43
CA ALA A 131 -17.60 7.57 12.36
C ALA A 131 -16.75 8.71 12.95
N TRP A 132 -15.49 8.44 13.27
CA TRP A 132 -14.59 9.48 13.77
C TRP A 132 -14.17 10.43 12.67
N THR A 133 -13.87 9.94 11.46
CA THR A 133 -13.49 10.82 10.34
C THR A 133 -14.60 11.79 9.99
N THR A 134 -15.84 11.32 9.88
CA THR A 134 -17.00 12.16 9.54
C THR A 134 -17.25 13.21 10.63
N ALA A 135 -17.20 12.81 11.91
CA ALA A 135 -17.36 13.76 13.01
C ALA A 135 -16.23 14.79 13.05
N TYR A 136 -14.99 14.37 12.80
CA TYR A 136 -13.84 15.26 12.82
C TYR A 136 -13.83 16.22 11.64
N GLU A 137 -14.22 15.76 10.44
CA GLU A 137 -14.39 16.57 9.23
C GLU A 137 -15.30 17.78 9.50
N ILE A 138 -16.46 17.56 10.12
CA ILE A 138 -17.38 18.62 10.55
C ILE A 138 -16.70 19.61 11.52
N THR A 139 -15.86 19.13 12.44
CA THR A 139 -15.20 20.01 13.43
C THR A 139 -14.06 20.86 12.87
N ILE A 140 -13.51 20.48 11.72
CA ILE A 140 -12.38 21.19 11.10
C ILE A 140 -12.76 21.94 9.83
N GLU A 141 -14.02 21.85 9.37
CA GLU A 141 -14.52 22.49 8.15
C GLU A 141 -14.21 24.00 8.12
N GLU A 142 -14.59 24.75 9.16
CA GLU A 142 -14.28 26.18 9.31
C GLU A 142 -12.76 26.46 9.23
N LYS A 143 -11.93 25.60 9.84
CA LYS A 143 -10.46 25.76 9.80
C LYS A 143 -9.87 25.45 8.43
N ILE A 144 -10.53 24.60 7.63
CA ILE A 144 -10.12 24.31 6.26
C ILE A 144 -10.48 25.50 5.38
N GLU A 145 -11.69 26.06 5.53
CA GLU A 145 -12.13 27.25 4.80
C GLU A 145 -11.22 28.45 5.07
N ASP A 146 -10.86 28.67 6.34
CA ASP A 146 -9.94 29.73 6.75
C ASP A 146 -8.46 29.44 6.43
N GLY A 147 -8.13 28.21 6.02
CA GLY A 147 -6.76 27.77 5.77
C GLY A 147 -5.86 27.76 7.02
N THR A 148 -6.45 27.77 8.22
CA THR A 148 -5.72 27.84 9.50
C THR A 148 -5.34 26.46 10.05
N LEU A 149 -5.88 25.39 9.47
CA LEU A 149 -5.62 24.02 9.92
C LEU A 149 -4.13 23.66 9.76
N THR A 150 -3.48 23.36 10.88
CA THR A 150 -2.08 22.90 10.86
C THR A 150 -1.97 21.38 10.73
N ARG A 151 -0.96 20.90 10.01
CA ARG A 151 -0.63 19.45 9.90
C ARG A 151 -0.49 18.79 11.27
N ARG A 152 0.11 19.49 12.24
CA ARG A 152 0.29 19.04 13.62
C ARG A 152 -1.03 18.85 14.37
N GLU A 153 -1.99 19.76 14.19
CA GLU A 153 -3.31 19.63 14.81
C GLU A 153 -4.01 18.36 14.36
N LEU A 154 -4.06 18.13 13.04
CA LEU A 154 -4.68 16.96 12.45
C LEU A 154 -3.95 15.66 12.84
N ALA A 155 -2.62 15.64 12.82
CA ALA A 155 -1.85 14.47 13.27
C ALA A 155 -2.08 14.15 14.75
N ASN A 156 -2.14 15.17 15.61
CA ASN A 156 -2.42 14.99 17.04
C ASN A 156 -3.85 14.51 17.29
N ALA A 157 -4.83 15.00 16.54
CA ALA A 157 -6.21 14.50 16.61
C ALA A 157 -6.28 13.01 16.23
N PHE A 158 -5.60 12.62 15.15
CA PHE A 158 -5.52 11.22 14.74
C PHE A 158 -4.83 10.34 15.80
N ARG A 159 -3.69 10.76 16.36
CA ARG A 159 -3.00 10.05 17.46
C ARG A 159 -3.90 9.83 18.68
N ARG A 160 -4.74 10.81 19.02
CA ARG A 160 -5.76 10.64 20.09
C ARG A 160 -6.78 9.57 19.72
N ASN A 161 -7.18 9.50 18.44
CA ASN A 161 -8.11 8.47 17.97
C ASN A 161 -7.49 7.07 17.90
N LEU A 162 -6.18 6.94 17.64
CA LEU A 162 -5.48 5.64 17.60
C LEU A 162 -5.69 4.82 18.88
N ARG A 163 -5.76 5.48 20.05
CA ARG A 163 -6.06 4.82 21.32
C ARG A 163 -7.44 4.14 21.31
N LYS A 164 -8.43 4.78 20.68
CA LYS A 164 -9.80 4.25 20.54
C LYS A 164 -9.83 3.11 19.53
N ILE A 165 -9.18 3.27 18.37
CA ILE A 165 -9.08 2.24 17.32
C ILE A 165 -8.44 0.96 17.88
N ARG A 166 -7.31 1.08 18.59
CA ARG A 166 -6.62 -0.08 19.20
C ARG A 166 -7.47 -0.82 20.24
N ASN A 167 -8.37 -0.10 20.92
CA ASN A 167 -9.23 -0.65 21.96
C ASN A 167 -10.56 -1.18 21.42
N ARG A 168 -10.90 -0.95 20.15
CA ARG A 168 -12.07 -1.56 19.51
C ARG A 168 -11.83 -3.05 19.35
N ARG A 169 -12.47 -3.85 20.21
CA ARG A 169 -12.62 -5.28 19.94
C ARG A 169 -13.46 -5.43 18.67
N PRO A 170 -13.12 -6.34 17.75
CA PRO A 170 -14.00 -6.65 16.63
C PRO A 170 -15.36 -7.01 17.24
N SER A 171 -16.40 -6.24 16.89
CA SER A 171 -17.74 -6.53 17.36
C SER A 171 -18.08 -7.92 16.83
N ARG A 172 -18.25 -8.86 17.76
CA ARG A 172 -18.75 -10.19 17.42
C ARG A 172 -20.21 -9.97 17.04
N ILE A 173 -20.48 -9.79 15.75
CA ILE A 173 -21.84 -9.76 15.23
C ILE A 173 -22.46 -11.11 15.60
N TYR A 174 -23.32 -11.10 16.61
CA TYR A 174 -24.05 -12.28 17.01
C TYR A 174 -25.13 -12.49 15.95
N ARG A 175 -24.91 -13.42 15.01
CA ARG A 175 -25.97 -13.88 14.12
C ARG A 175 -27.07 -14.49 15.00
N GLY A 176 -28.16 -13.76 15.22
CA GLY A 176 -29.28 -14.22 16.05
C GLY A 176 -30.05 -13.15 16.80
N SER A 177 -29.64 -11.88 16.80
CA SER A 177 -30.39 -10.80 17.45
C SER A 177 -31.53 -10.28 16.57
N PHE A 178 -32.47 -11.14 16.19
CA PHE A 178 -33.81 -10.70 15.83
C PHE A 178 -34.67 -10.87 17.07
N ALA A 179 -35.08 -9.76 17.69
CA ALA A 179 -36.12 -9.80 18.70
C ALA A 179 -37.42 -10.18 17.98
N VAL A 180 -37.98 -11.35 18.30
CA VAL A 180 -39.35 -11.67 17.96
C VAL A 180 -40.22 -10.73 18.78
N GLN A 181 -40.81 -9.72 18.13
CA GLN A 181 -41.96 -9.02 18.69
C GLN A 181 -43.11 -10.02 18.64
N GLU A 182 -43.35 -10.70 19.75
CA GLU A 182 -44.60 -11.43 19.95
C GLU A 182 -45.65 -10.40 20.34
N GLU A 183 -46.55 -10.09 19.41
CA GLU A 183 -47.77 -9.33 19.68
C GLU A 183 -48.58 -10.10 20.72
N ARG A 184 -48.53 -9.64 21.97
CA ARG A 184 -49.46 -10.07 23.01
C ARG A 184 -50.53 -8.99 23.12
N MET A 185 -51.65 -9.22 22.44
CA MET A 185 -52.91 -8.57 22.82
C MET A 185 -53.33 -9.15 24.17
N ASP A 186 -53.41 -8.31 25.19
CA ASP A 186 -54.45 -8.46 26.20
C ASP A 186 -54.79 -7.08 26.79
N ASP A 187 -56.09 -6.88 26.92
CA ASP A 187 -56.78 -5.65 27.26
C ASP A 187 -56.86 -5.46 28.78
N ASN A 188 -56.78 -4.20 29.21
CA ASN A 188 -57.28 -3.61 30.46
C ASN A 188 -56.58 -3.93 31.82
N SER A 189 -55.89 -2.93 32.39
CA SER A 189 -56.38 -2.17 33.56
C SER A 189 -55.27 -1.29 34.17
N ASP A 190 -55.57 -0.02 34.39
CA ASP A 190 -54.75 0.99 35.06
C ASP A 190 -54.32 0.59 36.49
N GLU A 191 -53.04 0.72 36.83
CA GLU A 191 -52.62 1.29 38.12
C GLU A 191 -51.16 1.75 38.10
N GLU A 192 -50.96 2.96 38.61
CA GLU A 192 -49.73 3.74 38.66
C GLU A 192 -48.85 3.29 39.86
N SER A 193 -47.58 2.95 39.63
CA SER A 193 -46.59 2.86 40.72
C SER A 193 -45.17 3.11 40.22
N TYR A 194 -44.68 4.31 40.52
CA TYR A 194 -43.26 4.66 40.54
C TYR A 194 -42.45 3.65 41.38
N HIS A 195 -41.27 3.21 40.93
CA HIS A 195 -40.06 3.14 41.77
C HIS A 195 -38.79 2.71 40.99
N TYR A 196 -37.69 3.30 41.44
CA TYR A 196 -36.31 3.29 40.98
C TYR A 196 -35.66 1.91 40.75
N GLY A 197 -34.61 1.95 39.91
CA GLY A 197 -33.79 0.81 39.52
C GLY A 197 -33.12 0.02 40.65
N ARG A 198 -32.72 -1.20 40.31
CA ARG A 198 -31.91 -2.05 41.19
C ARG A 198 -30.93 -2.92 40.40
N GLN A 199 -29.65 -2.72 40.71
CA GLN A 199 -28.58 -3.69 40.49
C GLN A 199 -28.93 -5.06 41.10
N PRO A 200 -28.35 -6.15 40.59
CA PRO A 200 -28.03 -7.29 41.44
C PRO A 200 -26.57 -7.26 41.89
N SER A 201 -26.44 -7.19 43.20
CA SER A 201 -25.27 -7.23 44.04
C SER A 201 -24.45 -8.54 43.95
N ARG A 202 -23.16 -8.36 44.27
CA ARG A 202 -22.15 -9.36 44.66
C ARG A 202 -22.67 -10.47 45.58
N SER A 203 -22.15 -11.68 45.41
CA SER A 203 -21.77 -12.54 46.55
C SER A 203 -20.66 -13.54 46.22
N LEU A 204 -19.55 -13.38 46.97
CA LEU A 204 -18.72 -14.42 47.58
C LEU A 204 -17.78 -15.28 46.70
N GLU A 205 -16.59 -14.73 46.49
CA GLU A 205 -15.36 -15.19 47.17
C GLU A 205 -15.18 -16.70 47.40
N ARG A 206 -14.34 -17.35 46.58
CA ARG A 206 -13.56 -18.53 46.99
C ARG A 206 -12.18 -18.59 46.34
N LYS A 207 -11.20 -18.30 47.20
CA LYS A 207 -9.77 -18.65 47.27
C LYS A 207 -9.09 -19.42 46.12
N ARG A 208 -7.88 -18.92 45.84
CA ARG A 208 -6.69 -19.61 45.30
C ARG A 208 -6.59 -21.08 45.71
N GLY A 209 -6.30 -21.95 44.73
CA GLY A 209 -5.86 -23.33 44.94
C GLY A 209 -5.21 -23.89 43.68
N ARG A 210 -3.88 -23.96 43.69
CA ARG A 210 -3.03 -24.58 42.68
C ARG A 210 -2.89 -26.07 43.02
N THR A 211 -3.45 -26.97 42.21
CA THR A 211 -2.92 -28.35 42.15
C THR A 211 -3.16 -28.99 40.79
N ARG A 212 -2.06 -29.47 40.20
CA ARG A 212 -2.04 -30.40 39.08
C ARG A 212 -2.67 -31.73 39.53
N SER A 213 -3.58 -32.27 38.74
CA SER A 213 -3.88 -33.70 38.77
C SER A 213 -4.26 -34.18 37.36
N ARG A 214 -3.40 -35.04 36.82
CA ARG A 214 -3.71 -35.93 35.70
C ARG A 214 -4.75 -36.94 36.19
N SER A 215 -5.89 -37.01 35.52
CA SER A 215 -6.79 -38.17 35.64
C SER A 215 -7.34 -38.50 34.26
N ARG A 216 -6.89 -39.64 33.72
CA ARG A 216 -7.57 -40.36 32.64
C ARG A 216 -8.77 -41.06 33.26
N SER A 217 -9.98 -40.80 32.76
CA SER A 217 -11.08 -41.77 32.74
C SER A 217 -12.25 -41.27 31.89
N ILE A 218 -12.35 -41.86 30.70
CA ILE A 218 -13.55 -42.50 30.12
C ILE A 218 -14.89 -41.81 30.41
N GLY A 219 -15.40 -41.09 29.41
CA GLY A 219 -16.80 -40.68 29.30
C GLY A 219 -17.31 -40.88 27.86
N PRO A 220 -18.63 -41.10 27.64
CA PRO A 220 -19.19 -41.63 26.40
C PRO A 220 -19.21 -40.61 25.25
N PRO A 221 -19.35 -41.05 23.98
CA PRO A 221 -19.16 -40.20 22.82
C PRO A 221 -20.30 -39.18 22.69
N ARG A 222 -19.95 -37.91 22.50
CA ARG A 222 -20.92 -36.86 22.13
C ARG A 222 -21.53 -37.20 20.77
N LYS A 223 -22.85 -37.41 20.74
CA LYS A 223 -23.67 -37.55 19.53
C LYS A 223 -23.41 -36.36 18.58
N LYS A 224 -23.00 -36.67 17.35
CA LYS A 224 -23.08 -35.74 16.21
C LYS A 224 -24.55 -35.41 15.97
N LYS A 225 -24.92 -34.13 16.05
CA LYS A 225 -26.18 -33.65 15.49
C LYS A 225 -26.01 -33.61 13.98
N ASN A 226 -26.86 -34.35 13.28
CA ASN A 226 -26.95 -34.35 11.83
C ASN A 226 -27.23 -32.91 11.34
N GLN A 227 -26.33 -32.42 10.49
CA GLN A 227 -26.49 -31.21 9.71
C GLN A 227 -27.55 -31.45 8.63
N GLY A 228 -28.55 -30.55 8.54
CA GLY A 228 -29.32 -30.34 7.32
C GLY A 228 -28.43 -29.72 6.22
N PRO A 229 -28.94 -29.55 4.98
CA PRO A 229 -28.10 -29.31 3.81
C PRO A 229 -27.37 -27.96 3.95
N GLU A 230 -26.04 -28.07 4.07
CA GLU A 230 -25.20 -27.03 4.64
C GLU A 230 -24.79 -26.00 3.59
N GLN A 231 -25.17 -24.75 3.85
CA GLN A 231 -24.64 -23.55 3.25
C GLN A 231 -23.12 -23.49 3.47
N TYR A 232 -22.38 -23.17 2.39
CA TYR A 232 -20.93 -23.02 2.32
C TYR A 232 -20.32 -22.31 3.54
N GLN A 233 -19.78 -23.09 4.49
CA GLN A 233 -18.89 -22.58 5.53
C GLN A 233 -17.51 -22.35 4.91
N THR A 234 -17.06 -21.10 4.89
CA THR A 234 -15.71 -20.71 4.46
C THR A 234 -14.66 -21.06 5.53
N THR A 235 -14.63 -22.30 6.00
CA THR A 235 -13.45 -22.85 6.69
C THR A 235 -12.38 -23.10 5.64
N ARG A 236 -11.16 -22.56 5.85
CA ARG A 236 -10.02 -22.83 4.96
C ARG A 236 -9.91 -24.34 4.72
N PRO A 237 -9.77 -24.81 3.47
CA PRO A 237 -9.77 -26.23 3.20
C PRO A 237 -8.60 -26.91 3.93
N VAL A 238 -8.93 -27.93 4.71
CA VAL A 238 -7.94 -28.81 5.35
C VAL A 238 -7.80 -30.04 4.46
N CYS A 239 -6.58 -30.36 4.07
CA CYS A 239 -6.28 -31.52 3.23
C CYS A 239 -6.57 -32.81 4.00
N GLU A 240 -7.45 -33.64 3.47
CA GLU A 240 -7.82 -34.92 4.06
C GLU A 240 -6.65 -35.91 4.16
N ALA A 241 -5.64 -35.78 3.30
CA ALA A 241 -4.50 -36.70 3.26
C ALA A 241 -3.36 -36.36 4.23
N CYS A 242 -3.06 -35.08 4.43
CA CYS A 242 -1.91 -34.65 5.24
C CYS A 242 -2.29 -33.73 6.41
N GLU A 243 -3.56 -33.31 6.49
CA GLU A 243 -4.14 -32.35 7.44
C GLU A 243 -3.51 -30.94 7.34
N GLY A 244 -2.92 -30.65 6.17
CA GLY A 244 -2.35 -29.35 5.83
C GLY A 244 -3.40 -28.34 5.38
N TRP A 245 -3.03 -27.06 5.37
CA TRP A 245 -3.90 -25.95 5.01
C TRP A 245 -3.87 -25.72 3.49
N HIS A 246 -4.36 -26.69 2.73
CA HIS A 246 -4.47 -26.66 1.27
C HIS A 246 -5.53 -27.67 0.80
N LEU A 247 -5.95 -27.55 -0.46
CA LEU A 247 -6.82 -28.54 -1.09
C LEU A 247 -6.08 -29.84 -1.35
N LEU A 248 -6.81 -30.96 -1.38
CA LEU A 248 -6.26 -32.29 -1.64
C LEU A 248 -5.47 -32.34 -2.95
N GLN A 249 -5.95 -31.66 -3.99
CA GLN A 249 -5.31 -31.58 -5.31
C GLN A 249 -3.92 -30.93 -5.29
N PHE A 250 -3.62 -30.07 -4.32
CA PHE A 250 -2.33 -29.39 -4.20
C PHE A 250 -1.43 -30.00 -3.10
N CYS A 251 -1.72 -31.23 -2.68
CA CYS A 251 -0.96 -31.89 -1.63
C CYS A 251 0.43 -32.34 -2.10
N TYR A 252 1.49 -31.68 -1.63
CA TYR A 252 2.88 -32.03 -1.94
C TYR A 252 3.29 -33.43 -1.46
N TYR A 253 2.61 -33.96 -0.43
CA TYR A 253 2.87 -35.32 0.07
C TYR A 253 2.25 -36.42 -0.81
N LEU A 254 1.16 -36.11 -1.54
CA LEU A 254 0.54 -37.03 -2.51
C LEU A 254 1.13 -36.87 -3.91
N PHE A 255 1.42 -35.63 -4.31
CA PHE A 255 1.89 -35.26 -5.65
C PHE A 255 3.25 -34.58 -5.53
N LYS A 256 4.32 -35.40 -5.55
CA LYS A 256 5.70 -34.93 -5.41
C LYS A 256 6.12 -33.96 -6.53
N ASN A 257 5.52 -34.09 -7.71
CA ASN A 257 5.74 -33.22 -8.86
C ASN A 257 5.24 -31.78 -8.65
N LEU A 258 4.38 -31.54 -7.65
CA LEU A 258 3.91 -30.19 -7.28
C LEU A 258 4.77 -29.57 -6.17
N ALA A 259 5.66 -30.34 -5.55
CA ALA A 259 6.50 -29.85 -4.48
C ALA A 259 7.64 -28.99 -5.05
N PRO A 260 7.91 -27.80 -4.49
CA PRO A 260 9.11 -27.03 -4.81
C PRO A 260 10.39 -27.84 -4.54
N GLU A 261 11.46 -27.54 -5.26
CA GLU A 261 12.74 -28.27 -5.17
C GLU A 261 13.35 -28.27 -3.76
N GLU A 262 13.11 -27.20 -2.98
CA GLU A 262 13.55 -27.07 -1.59
C GLU A 262 12.59 -27.68 -0.54
N PHE A 263 11.56 -28.42 -0.96
CA PHE A 263 10.56 -28.95 -0.04
C PHE A 263 11.10 -30.12 0.81
N ILE A 264 11.17 -29.91 2.13
CA ILE A 264 11.62 -30.94 3.09
C ILE A 264 10.40 -31.66 3.70
N PRO A 265 10.16 -32.95 3.38
CA PRO A 265 8.97 -33.67 3.84
C PRO A 265 9.07 -34.05 5.32
N ARG A 266 8.04 -33.70 6.11
CA ARG A 266 7.92 -34.12 7.51
C ARG A 266 7.35 -35.54 7.64
N TRP A 267 7.86 -36.32 8.59
CA TRP A 267 7.51 -37.73 8.77
C TRP A 267 6.00 -37.97 9.00
N GLY A 268 5.37 -37.24 9.93
CA GLY A 268 3.95 -37.44 10.27
C GLY A 268 2.98 -37.24 9.09
N PRO A 269 2.97 -36.06 8.44
CA PRO A 269 2.13 -35.82 7.26
C PRO A 269 2.43 -36.77 6.09
N ARG A 270 3.70 -37.19 5.93
CA ARG A 270 4.10 -38.17 4.91
C ARG A 270 3.47 -39.54 5.14
N MET A 271 3.44 -40.01 6.38
CA MET A 271 2.82 -41.29 6.72
C MET A 271 1.31 -41.26 6.55
N ARG A 272 0.65 -40.16 6.93
CA ARG A 272 -0.79 -39.98 6.71
C ARG A 272 -1.15 -39.94 5.23
N ALA A 273 -0.40 -39.19 4.42
CA ALA A 273 -0.66 -39.12 2.99
C ALA A 273 -0.42 -40.47 2.30
N LYS A 274 0.57 -41.24 2.75
CA LYS A 274 0.81 -42.61 2.25
C LYS A 274 -0.36 -43.53 2.57
N LYS A 275 -0.82 -43.53 3.83
CA LYS A 275 -1.98 -44.31 4.26
C LYS A 275 -3.26 -43.92 3.50
N PHE A 276 -3.49 -42.62 3.32
CA PHE A 276 -4.61 -42.10 2.54
C PHE A 276 -4.56 -42.57 1.07
N ALA A 277 -3.36 -42.62 0.47
CA ALA A 277 -3.21 -43.11 -0.90
C ALA A 277 -3.46 -44.62 -1.05
N GLU A 278 -3.23 -45.39 0.02
CA GLU A 278 -3.54 -46.82 0.11
C GLU A 278 -5.05 -47.04 0.31
N ASP A 279 -5.69 -46.24 1.16
CA ASP A 279 -7.13 -46.33 1.47
C ASP A 279 -8.01 -45.82 0.31
N HIS A 280 -7.52 -44.86 -0.50
CA HIS A 280 -8.28 -44.20 -1.56
C HIS A 280 -7.54 -44.14 -2.92
N PRO A 281 -7.20 -45.29 -3.53
CA PRO A 281 -6.39 -45.33 -4.76
C PRO A 281 -7.08 -44.68 -5.96
N ASP A 282 -8.40 -44.82 -6.09
CA ASP A 282 -9.15 -44.33 -7.25
C ASP A 282 -9.29 -42.80 -7.25
N LEU A 283 -9.48 -42.20 -6.07
CA LEU A 283 -9.50 -40.74 -5.89
C LEU A 283 -8.13 -40.14 -6.25
N VAL A 284 -7.04 -40.76 -5.80
CA VAL A 284 -5.69 -40.31 -6.13
C VAL A 284 -5.42 -40.43 -7.64
N LYS A 285 -5.82 -41.54 -8.28
CA LYS A 285 -5.70 -41.71 -9.75
C LYS A 285 -6.48 -40.64 -10.51
N LYS A 286 -7.72 -40.34 -10.10
CA LYS A 286 -8.55 -39.29 -10.72
C LYS A 286 -7.89 -37.93 -10.63
N ILE A 287 -7.35 -37.55 -9.48
CA ILE A 287 -6.66 -36.27 -9.30
C ILE A 287 -5.35 -36.22 -10.10
N LYS A 288 -4.59 -37.31 -10.20
CA LYS A 288 -3.42 -37.37 -11.10
C LYS A 288 -3.81 -37.14 -12.56
N LYS A 289 -4.93 -37.73 -13.01
CA LYS A 289 -5.43 -37.55 -14.37
C LYS A 289 -5.82 -36.09 -14.63
N MET A 290 -6.49 -35.43 -13.68
CA MET A 290 -6.81 -34.00 -13.77
C MET A 290 -5.53 -33.14 -13.92
N HIS A 291 -4.48 -33.39 -13.14
CA HIS A 291 -3.20 -32.67 -13.27
C HIS A 291 -2.51 -32.87 -14.62
N LEU A 292 -2.62 -34.07 -15.20
CA LEU A 292 -2.07 -34.37 -16.53
C LEU A 292 -2.84 -33.62 -17.63
N GLU A 293 -4.17 -33.55 -17.53
CA GLU A 293 -5.04 -32.85 -18.48
C GLU A 293 -4.91 -31.31 -18.36
N GLU A 294 -4.78 -30.77 -17.14
CA GLU A 294 -4.51 -29.35 -16.88
C GLU A 294 -3.11 -28.93 -17.34
N GLY A 295 -2.11 -29.81 -17.21
CA GLY A 295 -0.76 -29.59 -17.75
C GLY A 295 -0.74 -29.56 -19.28
N ALA A 296 -1.47 -30.48 -19.93
CA ALA A 296 -1.56 -30.55 -21.38
C ALA A 296 -2.31 -29.35 -21.99
N SER A 297 -3.41 -28.93 -21.37
CA SER A 297 -4.18 -27.75 -21.80
C SER A 297 -3.39 -26.44 -21.62
N ASN A 298 -2.67 -26.26 -20.52
CA ASN A 298 -1.79 -25.10 -20.33
C ASN A 298 -0.61 -25.07 -21.31
N ALA A 299 -0.05 -26.22 -21.68
CA ALA A 299 0.98 -26.31 -22.71
C ALA A 299 0.43 -25.92 -24.10
N GLN A 300 -0.81 -26.32 -24.41
CA GLN A 300 -1.50 -26.01 -25.67
C GLN A 300 -1.96 -24.54 -25.75
N VAL A 301 -2.28 -23.90 -24.62
CA VAL A 301 -2.52 -22.45 -24.55
C VAL A 301 -1.21 -21.68 -24.72
N ARG A 302 -0.10 -22.13 -24.10
CA ARG A 302 1.23 -21.53 -24.27
C ARG A 302 1.77 -21.64 -25.69
N SER A 303 1.51 -22.75 -26.39
CA SER A 303 1.90 -22.89 -27.80
C SER A 303 1.11 -21.94 -28.71
N ARG A 304 -0.22 -21.82 -28.52
CA ARG A 304 -1.07 -20.86 -29.24
C ARG A 304 -0.69 -19.39 -29.00
N SER A 305 -0.33 -19.03 -27.77
CA SER A 305 0.13 -17.68 -27.44
C SER A 305 1.50 -17.37 -28.08
N ARG A 306 2.41 -18.35 -28.16
CA ARG A 306 3.68 -18.21 -28.88
C ARG A 306 3.49 -18.02 -30.38
N SER A 307 2.54 -18.72 -31.00
CA SER A 307 2.20 -18.54 -32.41
C SER A 307 1.69 -17.12 -32.71
N LYS A 308 0.76 -16.61 -31.89
CA LYS A 308 0.22 -15.24 -32.03
C LYS A 308 1.27 -14.15 -31.83
N SER A 309 2.21 -14.33 -30.91
CA SER A 309 3.30 -13.37 -30.72
C SER A 309 4.27 -13.35 -31.91
N ARG A 310 4.46 -14.50 -32.57
CA ARG A 310 5.34 -14.62 -33.75
C ARG A 310 4.72 -13.98 -35.00
N GLU A 311 3.42 -14.19 -35.24
CA GLU A 311 2.67 -13.46 -36.28
C GLU A 311 2.69 -11.93 -36.06
N ARG A 312 2.64 -11.48 -34.81
CA ARG A 312 2.69 -10.04 -34.47
C ARG A 312 4.08 -9.43 -34.68
N GLN A 313 5.14 -10.23 -34.58
CA GLN A 313 6.50 -9.79 -34.88
C GLN A 313 6.79 -9.81 -36.39
N GLU A 314 6.28 -10.80 -37.13
CA GLU A 314 6.43 -10.86 -38.59
C GLU A 314 5.66 -9.73 -39.31
N SER A 315 4.44 -9.42 -38.85
CA SER A 315 3.67 -8.27 -39.36
C SER A 315 4.29 -6.91 -39.00
N ALA A 316 4.95 -6.79 -37.85
CA ALA A 316 5.69 -5.58 -37.48
C ALA A 316 6.96 -5.40 -38.34
N SER A 317 7.67 -6.48 -38.67
CA SER A 317 8.84 -6.42 -39.54
C SER A 317 8.50 -6.06 -40.99
N GLN A 318 7.42 -6.60 -41.56
CA GLN A 318 6.96 -6.22 -42.91
C GLN A 318 6.61 -4.73 -43.00
N LYS A 319 5.92 -4.19 -41.98
CA LYS A 319 5.56 -2.77 -41.92
C LYS A 319 6.76 -1.82 -41.86
N THR A 320 7.91 -2.29 -41.37
CA THR A 320 9.16 -1.48 -41.32
C THR A 320 10.02 -1.57 -42.58
N GLN A 321 9.76 -2.55 -43.47
CA GLN A 321 10.42 -2.63 -44.78
C GLN A 321 9.70 -1.77 -45.83
N ASP A 322 8.37 -1.69 -45.77
CA ASP A 322 7.60 -0.87 -46.69
C ASP A 322 7.85 0.65 -46.48
N ASP A 323 8.06 1.08 -45.23
CA ASP A 323 8.27 2.50 -44.88
C ASP A 323 9.66 3.02 -45.28
N LYS A 324 10.66 2.14 -45.42
CA LYS A 324 12.03 2.51 -45.84
C LYS A 324 12.21 2.63 -47.35
N THR A 325 11.23 2.22 -48.14
CA THR A 325 11.32 2.24 -49.62
C THR A 325 10.73 3.54 -50.21
N ILE A 326 10.07 4.37 -49.39
CA ILE A 326 9.37 5.59 -49.87
C ILE A 326 10.22 6.87 -49.72
N GLU A 327 11.24 6.91 -48.85
CA GLU A 327 12.07 8.12 -48.63
C GLU A 327 13.32 8.22 -49.54
N GLY A 328 13.53 7.30 -50.48
CA GLY A 328 14.69 7.27 -51.38
C GLY A 328 14.52 7.96 -52.75
N SER A 329 13.48 8.77 -52.94
CA SER A 329 13.26 9.47 -54.22
C SER A 329 12.66 10.85 -54.01
N ARG A 330 13.47 11.77 -53.50
CA ARG A 330 13.37 13.20 -53.83
C ARG A 330 14.62 13.95 -53.39
N GLU A 331 15.17 14.65 -54.38
CA GLU A 331 16.30 15.59 -54.39
C GLU A 331 17.69 15.01 -54.67
#